data_AF-A0A972MPW9-F1
#
_entry.id   AF-A0A972MPW9-F1
#
_cell.length_a   1.000
_cell.length_b   1.000
_cell.length_c   1.000
_cell.angle_alpha   90.00
_cell.angle_beta   90.00
_cell.angle_gamma   90.00
#
_symmetry.space_group_name_H-M   'P 1'
#
loop_
_entity.id
_entity.type
_entity.pdbx_description
1 polymer ?
#
loop_
_entity_poly.entity_id
_entity_poly.type
_entity_poly.pdbx_seq_one_letter_code
_entity_poly.pdbx_strand_id
1 'polypeptide(L)'
;MSNWEFFFYLFVFGAILTYLVLGFIISFEAMLAMYGVKSAVEWIRQWHTPQTFKTMLIIFLPMLQLAYLFLELIPYYLGANERLLPFDLDHIFSIVFPKD
;
A
#
# COMPACT_ATOMS: atom_id res chain seq x y z
N MET A 1 -9.40 -8.78 34.61
CA MET A 1 -8.54 -9.01 33.43
C MET A 1 -7.21 -9.49 33.94
N SER A 2 -6.79 -10.69 33.54
CA SER A 2 -5.50 -11.26 33.91
C SER A 2 -4.36 -10.47 33.24
N ASN A 3 -3.18 -10.40 33.87
CA ASN A 3 -2.00 -9.78 33.26
C ASN A 3 -1.68 -10.41 31.90
N TRP A 4 -1.86 -11.72 31.76
CA TRP A 4 -1.68 -12.43 30.49
C TRP A 4 -2.67 -11.98 29.40
N GLU A 5 -3.94 -11.77 29.76
CA GLU A 5 -4.94 -11.25 28.83
C GLU A 5 -4.57 -9.83 28.39
N PHE A 6 -4.15 -8.97 29.32
CA PHE A 6 -3.73 -7.61 29.01
C PHE A 6 -2.59 -7.57 27.99
N PHE A 7 -1.51 -8.33 28.21
CA PHE A 7 -0.38 -8.38 27.28
C PHE A 7 -0.76 -8.97 25.93
N PHE A 8 -1.65 -9.97 25.90
CA PHE A 8 -2.18 -10.53 24.66
C PHE A 8 -2.93 -9.47 23.85
N TYR A 9 -3.88 -8.76 24.46
CA TYR A 9 -4.62 -7.69 23.77
C TYR A 9 -3.69 -6.56 23.33
N LEU A 10 -2.76 -6.14 24.17
CA LEU A 10 -1.78 -5.11 23.82
C LEU A 10 -0.99 -5.52 22.56
N PHE A 11 -0.51 -6.75 22.50
CA PHE A 11 0.21 -7.27 21.35
C PHE A 11 -0.68 -7.32 20.09
N VAL A 12 -1.90 -7.86 20.21
CA VAL A 12 -2.85 -7.95 19.10
C VAL A 12 -3.21 -6.57 18.55
N PHE A 13 -3.59 -5.62 19.42
CA PHE A 13 -3.90 -4.26 19.00
C PHE A 13 -2.68 -3.54 18.43
N GLY A 14 -1.51 -3.72 19.03
CA GLY A 14 -0.26 -3.17 18.52
C GLY A 14 0.07 -3.69 17.12
N ALA A 15 -0.08 -4.99 16.88
CA ALA A 15 0.14 -5.61 15.58
C ALA A 15 -0.88 -5.11 14.54
N ILE A 16 -2.16 -5.01 14.90
CA ILE A 16 -3.22 -4.49 14.02
C ILE A 16 -2.93 -3.03 13.65
N LEU A 17 -2.64 -2.17 14.62
CA LEU A 17 -2.32 -0.76 14.38
C LEU A 17 -1.07 -0.61 13.51
N THR A 18 -0.04 -1.42 13.76
CA THR A 18 1.17 -1.43 12.94
C THR A 18 0.87 -1.83 11.50
N TYR A 19 0.06 -2.87 11.31
CA TYR A 19 -0.38 -3.30 9.99
C TYR A 19 -1.19 -2.20 9.28
N LEU A 20 -2.10 -1.53 9.98
CA LEU A 20 -2.92 -0.47 9.41
C LEU A 20 -2.07 0.75 9.01
N VAL A 21 -1.17 1.19 9.88
CA VAL A 21 -0.33 2.37 9.61
C VAL A 21 0.68 2.08 8.50
N LEU A 22 1.42 0.98 8.56
CA LEU A 22 2.36 0.62 7.50
C LEU A 22 1.63 0.32 6.19
N GLY A 23 0.52 -0.42 6.26
CA GLY A 23 -0.30 -0.72 5.10
C GLY A 23 -0.85 0.54 4.45
N PHE A 24 -1.27 1.53 5.24
CA PHE A 24 -1.70 2.83 4.72
C PHE A 24 -0.56 3.54 3.97
N ILE A 25 0.62 3.68 4.60
CA ILE A 25 1.79 4.34 3.99
C ILE A 25 2.15 3.65 2.67
N ILE A 26 2.36 2.33 2.71
CA ILE A 26 2.76 1.56 1.52
C ILE A 26 1.70 1.66 0.43
N SER A 27 0.41 1.59 0.77
CA SER A 27 -0.65 1.65 -0.23
C SER A 27 -0.70 3.00 -0.93
N PHE A 28 -0.57 4.10 -0.19
CA PHE A 28 -0.53 5.44 -0.78
C PHE A 28 0.70 5.62 -1.68
N GLU A 29 1.87 5.23 -1.21
CA GLU A 29 3.11 5.33 -2.00
C GLU A 29 3.03 4.47 -3.27
N ALA A 30 2.47 3.26 -3.20
CA ALA A 30 2.28 2.42 -4.39
C ALA A 30 1.26 3.00 -5.37
N MET A 31 0.14 3.58 -4.89
CA MET A 31 -0.82 4.26 -5.74
C MET A 31 -0.21 5.50 -6.40
N LEU A 32 0.51 6.33 -5.64
CA LEU A 32 1.22 7.48 -6.19
C LEU A 32 2.28 7.06 -7.24
N ALA A 33 3.00 5.97 -6.98
CA ALA A 33 3.94 5.40 -7.94
C ALA A 33 3.22 4.93 -9.22
N MET A 34 2.04 4.32 -9.11
CA MET A 34 1.20 3.94 -10.27
C MET A 34 0.83 5.14 -11.15
N TYR A 35 0.64 6.30 -10.52
CA TYR A 35 0.38 7.58 -11.20
C TYR A 35 1.66 8.29 -11.72
N GLY A 36 2.83 7.65 -11.59
CA GLY A 36 4.09 8.21 -12.08
C GLY A 36 4.69 9.31 -11.19
N VAL A 37 4.23 9.44 -9.94
CA VAL A 37 4.77 10.43 -9.01
C VAL A 37 6.19 10.04 -8.61
N LYS A 38 7.18 10.81 -9.08
CA LYS A 38 8.61 10.51 -8.90
C LYS A 38 9.04 10.42 -7.44
N SER A 39 8.49 11.27 -6.57
CA SER A 39 8.83 11.26 -5.14
C SER A 39 8.44 9.95 -4.46
N ALA A 40 7.30 9.37 -4.85
CA ALA A 40 6.84 8.09 -4.30
C ALA A 40 7.73 6.93 -4.77
N VAL A 41 8.09 6.92 -6.06
CA VAL A 41 9.02 5.93 -6.61
C VAL A 41 10.38 6.00 -5.90
N GLU A 42 10.92 7.20 -5.71
CA GLU A 42 12.20 7.41 -5.04
C GLU A 42 12.16 7.02 -3.56
N TRP A 43 11.09 7.38 -2.84
CA TRP A 43 10.89 6.98 -1.46
C TRP A 43 10.85 5.44 -1.32
N ILE A 44 10.10 4.75 -2.18
CA ILE A 44 10.03 3.29 -2.15
C ILE A 44 11.42 2.68 -2.39
N ARG A 45 12.16 3.17 -3.40
CA ARG A 45 13.52 2.69 -3.71
C ARG A 45 14.53 2.96 -2.60
N GLN A 46 14.38 4.06 -1.88
CA GLN A 46 15.29 4.45 -0.79
C GLN A 46 15.10 3.54 0.43
N TRP A 47 13.85 3.21 0.77
CA TRP A 47 13.53 2.50 2.01
C TRP A 47 13.35 1.00 1.84
N HIS A 48 13.15 0.51 0.61
CA HIS A 48 12.82 -0.89 0.34
C HIS A 48 13.67 -1.49 -0.77
N THR A 49 14.11 -2.73 -0.57
CA THR A 49 14.67 -3.55 -1.64
C THR A 49 13.54 -4.09 -2.53
N PRO A 50 13.83 -4.52 -3.77
CA PRO A 50 12.81 -5.06 -4.66
C PRO A 50 12.03 -6.24 -4.04
N GLN A 51 12.72 -7.19 -3.41
CA GLN A 51 12.10 -8.34 -2.76
C GLN A 51 11.19 -7.91 -1.59
N THR A 52 11.66 -6.96 -0.76
CA THR A 52 10.88 -6.46 0.37
C THR A 52 9.63 -5.73 -0.12
N PHE A 53 9.76 -4.86 -1.11
CA PHE A 53 8.61 -4.13 -1.66
C PHE A 53 7.58 -5.08 -2.28
N LYS A 54 8.03 -6.07 -3.06
CA LYS A 54 7.14 -7.11 -3.60
C LYS A 54 6.40 -7.86 -2.49
N THR A 55 7.08 -8.16 -1.39
CA THR A 55 6.48 -8.82 -0.23
C THR A 55 5.44 -7.92 0.44
N MET A 56 5.74 -6.63 0.59
CA MET A 56 4.80 -5.65 1.14
C MET A 56 3.56 -5.47 0.27
N LEU A 57 3.69 -5.46 -1.06
CA LEU A 57 2.53 -5.41 -1.96
C LEU A 57 1.58 -6.60 -1.75
N ILE A 58 2.11 -7.77 -1.42
CA ILE A 58 1.32 -8.97 -1.14
C ILE A 58 0.69 -8.89 0.26
N ILE A 59 1.49 -8.58 1.28
CA ILE A 59 1.03 -8.51 2.68
C ILE A 59 -0.05 -7.44 2.85
N PHE A 60 0.15 -6.27 2.25
CA PHE A 60 -0.76 -5.13 2.36
C PHE A 60 -1.78 -5.07 1.21
N LEU A 61 -1.98 -6.17 0.48
CA LEU A 61 -2.96 -6.23 -0.61
C LEU A 61 -4.36 -5.73 -0.21
N PRO A 62 -4.92 -6.07 0.97
CA PRO A 62 -6.21 -5.51 1.39
C PRO A 62 -6.19 -3.98 1.54
N MET A 63 -5.08 -3.42 2.01
CA MET A 63 -4.92 -1.98 2.17
C MET A 63 -4.74 -1.28 0.82
N LEU A 64 -4.03 -1.92 -0.12
CA LEU A 64 -3.87 -1.44 -1.49
C LEU A 64 -5.22 -1.40 -2.22
N GLN A 65 -6.05 -2.43 -2.04
CA GLN A 65 -7.40 -2.47 -2.59
C GLN A 65 -8.29 -1.36 -2.00
N LEU A 66 -8.17 -1.10 -0.69
CA LEU A 66 -8.87 0.03 -0.06
C LEU A 66 -8.39 1.36 -0.65
N ALA A 67 -7.08 1.57 -0.78
CA ALA A 67 -6.54 2.79 -1.38
C ALA A 67 -7.02 2.95 -2.83
N TYR A 68 -7.00 1.88 -3.63
CA TYR A 68 -7.53 1.89 -5.00
C TYR A 68 -9.02 2.21 -5.04
N LEU A 69 -9.83 1.64 -4.13
CA LEU A 69 -11.25 1.94 -4.03
C LEU A 69 -11.49 3.44 -3.78
N PHE A 70 -10.76 4.05 -2.85
CA PHE A 70 -10.95 5.45 -2.49
C PHE A 70 -10.32 6.45 -3.46
N LEU A 71 -9.18 6.12 -4.06
CA LEU A 71 -8.40 7.02 -4.90
C LEU A 71 -8.68 6.85 -6.40
N GLU A 72 -9.10 5.67 -6.83
CA GLU A 72 -9.41 5.37 -8.23
C GLU A 72 -10.91 5.23 -8.45
N LEU A 73 -11.51 4.24 -7.78
CA LEU A 73 -12.84 3.75 -8.14
C LEU A 73 -13.93 4.75 -7.77
N ILE A 74 -13.89 5.30 -6.56
CA ILE A 74 -14.85 6.33 -6.11
C ILE A 74 -14.75 7.60 -6.98
N PRO A 75 -13.56 8.20 -7.21
CA PRO A 75 -13.44 9.36 -8.09
C PRO A 75 -13.91 9.13 -9.52
N TYR A 76 -13.67 7.93 -10.06
CA TYR A 76 -14.18 7.53 -11.38
C TYR A 76 -15.71 7.53 -11.41
N TYR A 77 -16.37 6.90 -10.43
CA TYR A 77 -17.84 6.89 -10.36
C TYR A 77 -18.45 8.26 -10.08
N LEU A 78 -17.72 9.16 -9.42
CA LEU A 78 -18.14 10.55 -9.20
C LEU A 78 -17.89 11.47 -10.40
N GLY A 79 -17.29 10.98 -11.49
CA GLY A 79 -16.96 11.76 -12.67
C GLY A 79 -15.79 12.74 -12.47
N ALA A 80 -15.02 12.59 -11.39
CA ALA A 80 -13.84 13.41 -11.11
C ALA A 80 -12.60 12.93 -11.86
N ASN A 81 -12.61 11.69 -12.36
CA ASN A 81 -11.54 11.12 -13.18
C ASN A 81 -12.15 10.42 -14.41
N GLU A 82 -11.64 10.74 -15.60
CA GLU A 82 -12.13 10.19 -16.87
C GLU A 82 -11.51 8.81 -17.20
N ARG A 83 -10.41 8.45 -16.54
CA ARG A 83 -9.65 7.22 -16.82
C ARG A 83 -9.48 6.40 -15.55
N LEU A 84 -9.80 5.11 -15.66
CA LEU A 84 -9.57 4.13 -14.61
C LEU A 84 -8.30 3.35 -14.94
N LEU A 85 -7.26 3.51 -14.12
CA LEU A 85 -6.07 2.68 -14.20
C LEU A 85 -6.39 1.28 -13.67
N PRO A 86 -5.97 0.20 -14.35
CA PRO A 86 -6.16 -1.15 -13.84
C PRO A 86 -5.30 -1.37 -12.59
N PHE A 87 -5.90 -1.98 -11.57
CA PHE A 87 -5.16 -2.40 -10.39
C PHE A 87 -4.28 -3.60 -10.73
N ASP A 88 -2.97 -3.35 -10.91
CA ASP A 88 -1.99 -4.36 -11.29
C ASP A 88 -0.72 -4.21 -10.44
N LEU A 89 -0.45 -5.22 -9.61
CA LEU A 89 0.71 -5.24 -8.71
C LEU A 89 2.03 -5.38 -9.47
N ASP A 90 2.05 -6.13 -10.57
CA ASP A 90 3.25 -6.32 -11.39
C ASP A 90 3.57 -5.03 -12.13
N HIS A 91 2.55 -4.30 -12.59
CA HIS A 91 2.72 -2.98 -13.17
C HIS A 91 3.31 -1.99 -12.16
N ILE A 92 2.72 -1.89 -10.95
CA ILE A 92 3.23 -1.05 -9.85
C ILE A 92 4.69 -1.41 -9.54
N PHE A 93 4.99 -2.70 -9.41
CA PHE A 93 6.34 -3.18 -9.16
C PHE A 93 7.30 -2.79 -10.28
N SER A 94 6.91 -2.94 -11.55
CA SER A 94 7.77 -2.62 -12.69
C SER A 94 8.05 -1.12 -12.86
N ILE A 95 7.10 -0.24 -12.46
CA ILE A 95 7.31 1.20 -12.43
C ILE A 95 8.38 1.54 -11.38
N VAL A 96 8.27 0.93 -10.20
CA VAL A 96 9.21 1.19 -9.11
C VAL A 96 10.55 0.52 -9.37
N PHE A 97 10.60 -0.70 -9.88
CA PHE A 97 11.83 -1.45 -10.16
C PHE A 97 11.80 -1.98 -11.60
N PRO A 98 12.16 -1.15 -12.59
CA PRO A 98 12.21 -1.58 -13.98
C PRO A 98 13.22 -2.72 -14.14
N LYS A 99 12.88 -3.71 -14.97
CA LYS A 99 13.86 -4.71 -15.40
C LYS A 99 14.80 -4.02 -16.39
N ASP A 100 16.09 -4.00 -16.06
CA ASP A 100 17.15 -3.57 -16.98
C ASP A 100 17.19 -4.42 -18.26
#